data_AF-A0A9Q8WPU9-F1
#
_entry.id   AF-A0A9Q8WPU9-F1
#
_cell.length_a   1.000
_cell.length_b   1.000
_cell.length_c   1.000
_cell.angle_alpha   90.00
_cell.angle_beta   90.00
_cell.angle_gamma   90.00
#
_symmetry.space_group_name_H-M   'P 1'
#
loop_
_entity.id
_entity.type
_entity.pdbx_description
1 polymer ?
#
loop_
_entity_poly.entity_id
_entity_poly.type
_entity_poly.pdbx_seq_one_letter_code
_entity_poly.pdbx_strand_id
1 'polypeptide(L)'
;GKSEFIIYSNIIYYLLTKNKRVIRNILTLEVYNIINNINLSYTILITLKKITDRISLLLILIIIYTNSYLLYKYLIKLKTIKKKRLIINIIALR
;
A
#
# COMPACT_ATOMS: atom_id res chain seq x y z
N GLY A 1 16.35 -10.13 -18.91
CA GLY A 1 16.72 -10.69 -17.60
C GLY A 1 15.54 -10.55 -16.68
N LYS A 2 14.96 -11.66 -16.23
CA LYS A 2 13.88 -11.65 -15.24
C LYS A 2 14.52 -11.55 -13.86
N SER A 3 14.37 -10.41 -13.20
CA SER A 3 14.76 -10.24 -11.80
C SER A 3 13.65 -10.81 -10.92
N GLU A 4 13.69 -12.11 -10.67
CA GLU A 4 12.84 -12.78 -9.70
C GLU A 4 13.45 -12.57 -8.31
N PHE A 5 12.66 -12.06 -7.36
CA PHE A 5 13.04 -11.90 -5.97
C PHE A 5 12.21 -12.86 -5.10
N ILE A 6 12.89 -13.64 -4.26
CA ILE A 6 12.27 -14.63 -3.38
C ILE A 6 11.88 -13.93 -2.08
N ILE A 7 10.60 -14.01 -1.72
CA ILE A 7 10.06 -13.42 -0.48
C ILE A 7 9.78 -14.54 0.52
N TYR A 8 10.40 -14.48 1.70
CA TYR A 8 10.16 -15.40 2.82
C TYR A 8 9.13 -14.83 3.81
N SER A 9 7.91 -14.51 3.34
CA SER A 9 6.83 -13.97 4.18
C SER A 9 5.46 -14.44 3.70
N ASN A 10 4.45 -14.41 4.58
CA ASN A 10 3.06 -14.67 4.18
C ASN A 10 2.56 -13.55 3.26
N ILE A 11 2.19 -13.91 2.03
CA ILE A 11 1.66 -12.96 1.04
C ILE A 11 0.14 -12.93 1.14
N ILE A 12 -0.40 -11.83 1.67
CA ILE A 12 -1.84 -11.55 1.60
C ILE A 12 -2.09 -10.72 0.35
N TYR A 13 -2.71 -11.33 -0.65
CA TYR A 13 -3.03 -10.67 -1.92
C TYR A 13 -4.43 -10.06 -1.89
N TYR A 14 -4.54 -8.77 -2.23
CA TYR A 14 -5.82 -8.08 -2.36
C TYR A 14 -5.94 -7.49 -3.78
N LEU A 15 -7.11 -7.70 -4.41
CA LEU A 15 -7.44 -7.17 -5.72
C LEU A 15 -8.47 -6.04 -5.61
N LEU A 16 -8.16 -4.91 -6.24
CA LEU A 16 -9.07 -3.77 -6.36
C LEU A 16 -10.11 -4.01 -7.45
N THR A 17 -11.39 -4.03 -7.10
CA THR A 17 -12.50 -3.88 -8.05
C THR A 17 -12.82 -2.39 -8.23
N LYS A 18 -12.63 -1.85 -9.44
CA LYS A 18 -12.96 -0.46 -9.76
C LYS A 18 -14.48 -0.25 -9.72
N ASN A 19 -14.97 0.63 -8.84
CA ASN A 19 -16.38 0.97 -8.76
C ASN A 19 -16.69 2.28 -9.54
N LYS A 20 -17.64 2.25 -10.48
CA LYS A 20 -17.87 3.31 -11.49
C LYS A 20 -18.51 4.61 -10.96
N ARG A 21 -19.05 4.61 -9.73
CA ARG A 21 -19.96 5.66 -9.24
C ARG A 21 -19.33 6.88 -8.57
N VAL A 22 -18.03 6.89 -8.27
CA VAL A 22 -17.40 8.03 -7.57
C VAL A 22 -16.13 8.45 -8.29
N ILE A 23 -16.24 9.47 -9.15
CA ILE A 23 -15.08 10.10 -9.78
C ILE A 23 -15.09 11.58 -9.44
N ARG A 24 -14.52 11.96 -8.28
CA ARG A 24 -14.08 13.34 -8.06
C ARG A 24 -12.56 13.53 -8.24
N ASN A 25 -11.79 12.45 -8.32
CA ASN A 25 -10.50 12.36 -9.03
C ASN A 25 -9.97 10.93 -8.87
N ILE A 26 -9.63 10.27 -9.98
CA ILE A 26 -9.11 8.88 -9.96
C ILE A 26 -7.80 8.80 -9.15
N LEU A 27 -7.00 9.87 -9.16
CA LEU A 27 -5.75 9.95 -8.41
C LEU A 27 -5.96 10.04 -6.90
N THR A 28 -6.94 10.84 -6.44
CA THR A 28 -7.29 10.89 -5.01
C THR A 28 -7.81 9.55 -4.51
N LEU A 29 -8.53 8.81 -5.37
CA LEU A 29 -8.99 7.45 -5.06
C LEU A 29 -7.81 6.49 -4.91
N GLU A 30 -6.81 6.55 -5.80
CA GLU A 30 -5.62 5.72 -5.69
C GLU A 30 -4.80 6.02 -4.42
N VAL A 31 -4.58 7.29 -4.08
CA VAL A 31 -3.91 7.68 -2.83
C VAL A 31 -4.68 7.16 -1.61
N TYR A 32 -6.00 7.35 -1.59
CA TYR A 32 -6.86 6.88 -0.51
C TYR A 32 -6.82 5.36 -0.35
N ASN A 33 -6.85 4.62 -1.46
CA ASN A 33 -6.78 3.17 -1.44
C ASN A 33 -5.43 2.67 -0.88
N ILE A 34 -4.30 3.26 -1.28
CA ILE A 34 -2.98 2.92 -0.72
C ILE A 34 -2.99 3.10 0.79
N ILE A 35 -3.44 4.26 1.25
CA ILE A 35 -3.54 4.60 2.66
C ILE A 35 -4.46 3.63 3.43
N ASN A 36 -5.60 3.24 2.83
CA ASN A 36 -6.52 2.29 3.45
C ASN A 36 -5.91 0.89 3.58
N ASN A 37 -5.17 0.44 2.56
CA ASN A 37 -4.49 -0.86 2.59
C ASN A 37 -3.38 -0.91 3.63
N ILE A 38 -2.62 0.19 3.79
CA ILE A 38 -1.61 0.32 4.84
C ILE A 38 -2.28 0.16 6.22
N ASN A 39 -3.38 0.87 6.46
CA ASN A 39 -4.11 0.73 7.73
C ASN A 39 -4.59 -0.70 7.98
N LEU A 40 -5.18 -1.34 6.97
CA LEU A 40 -5.69 -2.71 7.10
C LEU A 40 -4.55 -3.71 7.34
N SER A 41 -3.41 -3.53 6.67
CA SER A 41 -2.23 -4.35 6.91
C SER A 41 -1.67 -4.16 8.31
N TYR A 42 -1.68 -2.93 8.84
CA TYR A 42 -1.20 -2.63 10.18
C TYR A 42 -2.10 -3.22 11.26
N THR A 43 -3.43 -3.17 11.07
CA THR A 43 -4.36 -3.84 11.98
C THR A 43 -4.17 -5.35 11.95
N ILE A 44 -3.98 -5.95 10.77
CA ILE A 44 -3.63 -7.38 10.63
C ILE A 44 -2.29 -7.70 11.32
N LEU A 45 -1.27 -6.84 11.17
CA LEU A 45 0.03 -7.04 11.82
C LEU A 45 -0.12 -7.09 13.34
N ILE A 46 -0.87 -6.16 13.92
CA ILE A 46 -1.10 -6.11 15.37
C ILE A 46 -1.90 -7.32 15.84
N THR A 47 -2.96 -7.71 15.11
CA THR A 47 -3.77 -8.87 15.50
C THR A 47 -2.97 -10.15 15.42
N LEU A 48 -2.19 -10.34 14.35
CA LEU A 48 -1.27 -11.45 14.22
C LEU A 48 -0.24 -11.44 15.33
N LYS A 49 0.38 -10.30 15.63
CA LYS A 49 1.35 -10.18 16.72
C LYS A 49 0.77 -10.63 18.06
N LYS A 50 -0.45 -10.19 18.41
CA LYS A 50 -1.14 -10.62 19.64
C LYS A 50 -1.36 -12.14 19.69
N ILE A 51 -1.61 -12.78 18.55
CA ILE A 51 -1.80 -14.24 18.46
C ILE A 51 -0.44 -14.96 18.54
N THR A 52 0.57 -14.50 17.80
CA THR A 52 1.90 -15.10 17.80
C THR A 52 2.57 -14.98 19.16
N ASP A 53 2.37 -13.87 19.87
CA ASP A 53 2.86 -13.67 21.25
C ASP A 53 2.27 -14.71 22.22
N ARG A 54 1.02 -15.14 22.00
CA ARG A 54 0.35 -16.18 22.82
C ARG A 54 0.84 -17.58 22.51
N ILE A 55 1.31 -17.82 21.28
CA ILE A 55 1.68 -19.15 20.75
C ILE A 55 3.22 -19.28 20.65
N SER A 56 3.99 -18.27 21.08
CA SER A 56 5.46 -18.22 20.98
C SER A 56 5.98 -18.45 19.55
N LEU A 57 5.26 -17.94 18.55
CA LEU A 57 5.64 -17.98 17.13
C LEU A 57 6.44 -16.73 16.72
N LEU A 58 7.28 -16.89 15.70
CA LEU A 58 8.14 -15.82 15.18
C LEU A 58 7.32 -14.64 14.61
N LEU A 59 7.91 -13.43 14.67
CA LEU A 59 7.33 -12.21 14.10
C LEU A 59 7.06 -12.36 12.60
N ILE A 60 5.82 -12.09 12.21
CA ILE A 60 5.37 -12.14 10.81
C ILE A 60 5.63 -10.78 10.15
N LEU A 61 6.45 -10.78 9.10
CA LEU A 61 6.64 -9.62 8.24
C LEU A 61 5.45 -9.47 7.28
N ILE A 62 4.86 -8.28 7.20
CA ILE A 62 3.84 -7.94 6.19
C ILE A 62 4.44 -6.99 5.17
N ILE A 63 4.41 -7.38 3.91
CA ILE A 63 4.84 -6.55 2.77
C ILE A 63 3.60 -6.19 1.96
N ILE A 64 3.42 -4.90 1.68
CA ILE A 64 2.29 -4.38 0.92
C ILE A 64 2.77 -3.96 -0.46
N TYR A 65 2.14 -4.49 -1.51
CA TYR A 65 2.38 -4.10 -2.88
C TYR A 65 1.20 -3.32 -3.44
N THR A 66 1.49 -2.27 -4.21
CA THR A 66 0.47 -1.42 -4.85
C THR A 66 0.78 -1.26 -6.33
N ASN A 67 -0.18 -1.57 -7.21
CA ASN A 67 -0.04 -1.39 -8.66
C ASN A 67 -0.70 -0.09 -9.15
N SER A 68 -0.49 1.03 -8.46
CA SER A 68 -1.11 2.32 -8.78
C SER A 68 -0.44 3.01 -9.97
N TYR A 69 -0.68 2.48 -11.18
CA TYR A 69 -0.08 3.00 -12.42
C TYR A 69 -0.44 4.46 -12.70
N LEU A 70 -1.67 4.90 -12.38
CA LEU A 70 -2.07 6.28 -12.66
C LEU A 70 -1.40 7.27 -11.72
N LEU A 71 -1.24 6.92 -10.44
CA LEU A 71 -0.44 7.66 -9.46
C LEU A 71 1.00 7.84 -9.97
N TYR A 72 1.63 6.77 -10.43
CA TYR A 72 2.98 6.82 -10.99
C TYR A 72 3.05 7.74 -12.21
N LYS A 73 2.16 7.55 -13.18
CA LYS A 73 2.09 8.39 -14.39
C LYS A 73 1.85 9.85 -14.04
N TYR A 74 1.06 10.13 -13.00
CA TYR A 74 0.83 11.48 -12.51
C TYR A 74 2.07 12.07 -11.83
N LEU A 75 2.75 11.32 -10.97
CA LEU A 75 4.00 11.73 -10.32
C LEU A 75 5.09 12.06 -11.34
N ILE A 76 5.18 11.33 -12.46
CA ILE A 76 6.10 11.67 -13.55
C ILE A 76 5.73 13.03 -14.18
N LYS A 77 4.43 13.24 -14.48
CA LYS A 77 3.93 14.48 -15.11
C LYS A 77 4.09 15.72 -14.23
N LEU A 78 4.23 15.57 -12.91
CA LEU A 78 4.51 16.70 -12.03
C LEU A 78 5.90 17.27 -12.30
N LYS A 79 5.94 18.55 -12.70
CA LYS A 79 7.21 19.27 -12.97
C LYS A 79 8.01 19.57 -11.70
N THR A 80 7.36 19.77 -10.55
CA THR A 80 8.04 20.22 -9.33
C THR A 80 8.21 19.11 -8.29
N ILE A 81 9.42 19.00 -7.74
CA ILE A 81 9.75 18.05 -6.67
C ILE A 81 8.91 18.30 -5.41
N LYS A 82 8.59 19.56 -5.10
CA LYS A 82 7.74 19.93 -3.95
C LYS A 82 6.37 19.25 -3.98
N LYS A 83 5.72 19.20 -5.15
CA LYS A 83 4.41 18.54 -5.30
C LYS A 83 4.51 17.02 -5.17
N LYS A 84 5.56 16.41 -5.73
CA LYS A 84 5.81 14.96 -5.56
C LYS A 84 6.04 14.61 -4.09
N ARG A 85 6.89 15.40 -3.40
CA ARG A 85 7.14 15.27 -1.96
C ARG A 85 5.87 15.42 -1.14
N LEU A 86 5.01 16.39 -1.45
CA LEU A 86 3.75 16.56 -0.73
C LEU A 86 2.85 15.32 -0.83
N ILE A 87 2.72 14.72 -2.01
CA ILE A 87 1.91 13.50 -2.21
C ILE A 87 2.51 12.33 -1.43
N ILE A 88 3.83 12.14 -1.49
CA ILE A 88 4.53 11.10 -0.73
C ILE A 88 4.35 11.33 0.78
N ASN A 89 4.46 12.58 1.25
CA ASN A 89 4.25 12.93 2.65
C ASN A 89 2.82 12.66 3.10
N ILE A 90 1.81 12.89 2.26
CA ILE A 90 0.41 12.54 2.58
C ILE A 90 0.25 11.02 2.74
N ILE A 91 0.91 10.23 1.87
CA ILE A 91 0.89 8.77 1.98
C ILE A 91 1.64 8.30 3.24
N ALA A 92 2.74 8.96 3.60
CA ALA A 92 3.62 8.60 4.72
C ALA A 92 3.21 9.19 6.09
N LEU A 93 2.29 10.16 6.13
CA LEU A 93 1.71 10.70 7.38
C LEU A 93 0.81 9.68 8.09
N ARG A 94 0.47 8.58 7.41
CA ARG A 94 -0.02 7.34 8.02
C ARG A 94 1.08 6.30 8.00
#